data_AF-A0A832ZE95-F1
#
_entry.id   AF-A0A832ZE95-F1
#
_cell.length_a   1.000
_cell.length_b   1.000
_cell.length_c   1.000
_cell.angle_alpha   90.00
_cell.angle_beta   90.00
_cell.angle_gamma   90.00
#
_symmetry.space_group_name_H-M   'P 1'
#
loop_
_entity.id
_entity.type
_entity.pdbx_description
1 polymer ?
#
loop_
_entity_poly.entity_id
_entity_poly.type
_entity_poly.pdbx_seq_one_letter_code
_entity_poly.pdbx_strand_id
1 'polypeptide(L)'
;MDREGNGVKEIPVEIEGRLFKTDPYGFVKYEAKEPGVYRIKLNLDGRIVETFVEVKRLFIDCEQRNGTLIVHVRDAAGKGIPNVSIEAVGPGGKAYAVTDENGRAEVSMNDIGFGLITIKAESSRYIGAEVSISAEKPKETPTPTVTSTSTVTPTQVNETSTQSEEPKKDHSIILILSAVIFGVTSYAAFFMPITLEEQLDKYYFVKVRAPKLRGIRNFRYERAINAVSARATKGEVRIEDNRVVWEIEKLEPEEEAFLQVLL
;
A
#
# COMPACT_ATOMS: atom_id res chain seq x y z
N MET A 1 2.52 -22.69 -37.34
CA MET A 1 3.12 -22.02 -38.50
C MET A 1 2.92 -22.90 -39.72
N ASP A 2 2.88 -22.32 -40.91
CA ASP A 2 2.91 -23.07 -42.18
C ASP A 2 4.33 -23.60 -42.46
N ARG A 3 4.56 -24.15 -43.65
CA ARG A 3 5.88 -24.72 -44.02
C ARG A 3 6.93 -23.63 -44.27
N GLU A 4 6.47 -22.42 -44.52
CA GLU A 4 7.24 -21.21 -44.81
C GLU A 4 7.57 -20.43 -43.54
N GLY A 5 7.05 -20.85 -42.38
CA GLY A 5 7.28 -20.23 -41.08
C GLY A 5 6.29 -19.11 -40.73
N ASN A 6 5.27 -18.88 -41.55
CA ASN A 6 4.27 -17.83 -41.29
C ASN A 6 3.22 -18.29 -40.27
N GLY A 7 2.64 -17.31 -39.59
CA GLY A 7 1.46 -17.49 -38.75
C GLY A 7 0.26 -17.96 -39.55
N VAL A 8 -0.54 -18.86 -38.97
CA VAL A 8 -1.76 -19.37 -39.60
C VAL A 8 -2.95 -18.88 -38.78
N LYS A 9 -3.84 -18.14 -39.42
CA LYS A 9 -5.03 -17.52 -38.81
C LYS A 9 -6.18 -18.52 -38.69
N GLU A 10 -7.13 -18.22 -37.80
CA GLU A 10 -8.43 -18.88 -37.66
C GLU A 10 -8.37 -20.35 -37.20
N ILE A 11 -7.20 -20.82 -36.75
CA ILE A 11 -7.08 -22.18 -36.20
C ILE A 11 -7.82 -22.24 -34.85
N PRO A 12 -8.76 -23.17 -34.67
CA PRO A 12 -9.46 -23.35 -33.40
C PRO A 12 -8.51 -23.83 -32.30
N VAL A 13 -8.51 -23.11 -31.18
CA VAL A 13 -7.78 -23.46 -29.97
C VAL A 13 -8.77 -23.49 -28.80
N GLU A 14 -8.82 -24.56 -28.03
CA GLU A 14 -9.58 -24.65 -26.80
C GLU A 14 -8.63 -24.48 -25.61
N ILE A 15 -8.91 -23.54 -24.72
CA ILE A 15 -8.17 -23.35 -23.47
C ILE A 15 -9.20 -23.43 -22.33
N GLU A 16 -9.06 -24.42 -21.44
CA GLU A 16 -10.01 -24.65 -20.33
C GLU A 16 -11.49 -24.71 -20.79
N GLY A 17 -11.76 -25.40 -21.90
CA GLY A 17 -13.12 -25.53 -22.46
C GLY A 17 -13.62 -24.29 -23.23
N ARG A 18 -12.85 -23.20 -23.29
CA ARG A 18 -13.19 -21.99 -24.04
C ARG A 18 -12.55 -22.01 -25.42
N LEU A 19 -13.34 -21.72 -26.44
CA LEU A 19 -12.89 -21.70 -27.83
C LEU A 19 -12.32 -20.33 -28.21
N PHE A 20 -11.14 -20.36 -28.79
CA PHE A 20 -10.39 -19.25 -29.36
C PHE A 20 -10.01 -19.56 -30.80
N LYS A 21 -9.54 -18.54 -31.48
CA LYS A 21 -8.96 -18.65 -32.82
C LYS A 21 -7.64 -17.91 -32.89
N THR A 22 -6.69 -18.47 -33.63
CA THR A 22 -5.42 -17.80 -33.88
C THR A 22 -5.59 -16.52 -34.68
N ASP A 23 -4.80 -15.51 -34.33
CA ASP A 23 -4.71 -14.24 -35.06
C ASP A 23 -3.90 -14.39 -36.37
N PRO A 24 -3.73 -13.32 -37.19
CA PRO A 24 -2.97 -13.39 -38.44
C PRO A 24 -1.51 -13.83 -38.27
N TYR A 25 -0.96 -13.72 -37.06
CA TYR A 25 0.41 -14.13 -36.73
C TYR A 25 0.45 -15.54 -36.13
N GLY A 26 -0.68 -16.22 -36.01
CA GLY A 26 -0.77 -17.58 -35.48
C GLY A 26 -0.79 -17.66 -33.95
N PHE A 27 -1.08 -16.56 -33.25
CA PHE A 27 -1.09 -16.51 -31.79
C PHE A 27 -2.49 -16.52 -31.21
N VAL A 28 -2.61 -17.08 -30.01
CA VAL A 28 -3.75 -16.93 -29.09
C VAL A 28 -3.21 -16.41 -27.78
N LYS A 29 -3.85 -15.38 -27.23
CA LYS A 29 -3.52 -14.82 -25.91
C LYS A 29 -4.63 -15.17 -24.94
N TYR A 30 -4.25 -15.70 -23.79
CA TYR A 30 -5.14 -16.03 -22.70
C TYR A 30 -4.51 -15.57 -21.39
N GLU A 31 -5.24 -14.75 -20.64
CA GLU A 31 -4.80 -14.24 -19.35
C GLU A 31 -5.27 -15.20 -18.25
N ALA A 32 -4.30 -15.89 -17.62
CA ALA A 32 -4.57 -16.79 -16.51
C ALA A 32 -4.80 -15.99 -15.22
N LYS A 33 -5.99 -16.14 -14.63
CA LYS A 33 -6.37 -15.44 -13.39
C LYS A 33 -6.09 -16.26 -12.12
N GLU A 34 -5.96 -17.57 -12.26
CA GLU A 34 -5.82 -18.50 -11.15
C GLU A 34 -4.63 -19.43 -11.39
N PRO A 35 -3.87 -19.80 -10.34
CA PRO A 35 -2.82 -20.81 -10.49
C PRO A 35 -3.46 -22.18 -10.75
N GLY A 36 -2.81 -22.99 -11.58
CA GLY A 36 -3.31 -24.31 -11.94
C GLY A 36 -2.69 -24.84 -13.22
N VAL A 37 -3.12 -26.04 -13.61
CA VAL A 37 -2.72 -26.65 -14.87
C VAL A 37 -3.79 -26.36 -15.91
N TYR A 38 -3.44 -25.58 -16.91
CA TYR A 38 -4.31 -25.20 -18.02
C TYR A 38 -4.16 -26.21 -19.15
N ARG A 39 -5.28 -26.84 -19.53
CA ARG A 39 -5.36 -27.73 -20.69
C ARG A 39 -5.61 -26.92 -21.95
N ILE A 40 -4.72 -27.09 -22.92
CA ILE A 40 -4.80 -26.45 -24.23
C ILE A 40 -4.97 -27.53 -25.29
N LYS A 41 -6.04 -27.45 -26.07
CA LYS A 41 -6.27 -28.30 -27.24
C LYS A 41 -6.21 -27.48 -28.51
N LEU A 42 -5.45 -27.95 -29.47
CA LEU A 42 -5.34 -27.37 -30.80
C LEU A 42 -5.98 -28.33 -31.79
N ASN A 43 -6.92 -27.84 -32.60
CA ASN A 43 -7.51 -28.63 -33.67
C ASN A 43 -6.95 -28.16 -35.03
N LEU A 44 -6.12 -29.00 -35.65
CA LEU A 44 -5.58 -28.80 -36.98
C LEU A 44 -6.31 -29.72 -37.97
N ASP A 45 -7.37 -29.20 -38.58
CA ASP A 45 -8.16 -29.91 -39.60
C ASP A 45 -8.57 -31.34 -39.19
N GLY A 46 -9.07 -31.48 -37.96
CA GLY A 46 -9.52 -32.76 -37.40
C GLY A 46 -8.46 -33.52 -36.62
N ARG A 47 -7.20 -33.06 -36.62
CA ARG A 47 -6.15 -33.58 -35.72
C ARG A 47 -6.11 -32.76 -34.45
N ILE A 48 -6.49 -33.39 -33.34
CA ILE A 48 -6.49 -32.77 -32.02
C ILE A 48 -5.13 -33.04 -31.36
N VAL A 49 -4.42 -31.98 -31.00
CA VAL A 49 -3.20 -32.02 -30.20
C VAL A 49 -3.49 -31.38 -28.85
N GLU A 50 -3.12 -32.03 -27.76
CA GLU A 50 -3.36 -31.55 -26.40
C GLU A 50 -2.01 -31.30 -25.68
N THR A 51 -1.95 -30.21 -24.93
CA THR A 51 -0.81 -29.87 -24.07
C THR A 51 -1.29 -29.24 -22.76
N PHE A 52 -0.42 -29.23 -21.77
CA PHE A 52 -0.69 -28.71 -20.43
C PHE A 52 0.32 -27.62 -20.09
N VAL A 53 -0.19 -26.50 -19.56
CA VAL A 53 0.64 -25.39 -19.09
C VAL A 53 0.38 -25.19 -17.60
N GLU A 54 1.41 -25.38 -16.80
CA GLU A 54 1.34 -25.10 -15.36
C GLU A 54 1.56 -23.60 -15.11
N VAL A 55 0.56 -22.95 -14.53
CA VAL A 55 0.60 -21.54 -14.11
C VAL A 55 0.74 -21.49 -12.60
N LYS A 56 1.79 -20.83 -12.13
CA LYS A 56 2.12 -20.67 -10.71
C LYS A 56 1.84 -19.24 -10.25
N ARG A 57 1.70 -19.05 -8.94
CA ARG A 57 1.49 -17.74 -8.31
C ARG A 57 2.69 -17.37 -7.43
N LEU A 58 2.99 -16.09 -7.38
CA LEU A 58 3.98 -15.53 -6.46
C LEU A 58 3.42 -15.40 -5.04
N PHE A 59 4.29 -15.60 -4.05
CA PHE A 59 4.03 -15.29 -2.64
C PHE A 59 5.05 -14.26 -2.18
N ILE A 60 4.60 -13.26 -1.43
CA ILE A 60 5.45 -12.17 -0.94
C ILE A 60 5.49 -12.23 0.59
N ASP A 61 6.70 -12.33 1.13
CA ASP A 61 6.97 -12.14 2.56
C ASP A 61 7.85 -10.92 2.74
N CYS A 62 7.64 -10.16 3.81
CA CYS A 62 8.36 -8.91 4.04
C CYS A 62 8.92 -8.85 5.45
N GLU A 63 10.14 -8.36 5.58
CA GLU A 63 10.82 -8.14 6.84
C GLU A 63 11.46 -6.75 6.86
N GLN A 64 11.17 -5.94 7.88
CA GLN A 64 11.82 -4.65 8.07
C GLN A 64 13.07 -4.81 8.94
N ARG A 65 14.23 -4.33 8.46
CA ARG A 65 15.47 -4.26 9.23
C ARG A 65 16.13 -2.89 9.08
N ASN A 66 16.31 -2.17 10.19
CA ASN A 66 17.14 -0.96 10.27
C ASN A 66 16.91 0.07 9.14
N GLY A 67 15.65 0.34 8.78
CA GLY A 67 15.31 1.29 7.71
C GLY A 67 15.42 0.73 6.29
N THR A 68 15.55 -0.58 6.14
CA THR A 68 15.43 -1.29 4.86
C THR A 68 14.28 -2.28 4.96
N LEU A 69 13.48 -2.35 3.90
CA LEU A 69 12.47 -3.37 3.70
C LEU A 69 13.07 -4.50 2.86
N ILE A 70 13.15 -5.69 3.45
CA ILE A 70 13.57 -6.90 2.77
C ILE A 70 12.31 -7.61 2.27
N VAL A 71 12.21 -7.77 0.97
CA VAL A 71 11.10 -8.45 0.29
C VAL A 71 11.59 -9.81 -0.19
N HIS A 72 10.88 -10.86 0.15
CA HIS A 72 11.12 -12.22 -0.32
C HIS A 72 9.96 -12.65 -1.22
N VAL A 73 10.27 -13.00 -2.46
CA VAL A 73 9.31 -13.56 -3.41
C VAL A 73 9.58 -15.04 -3.59
N ARG A 74 8.56 -15.86 -3.32
CA ARG A 74 8.65 -17.32 -3.30
C ARG A 74 7.54 -17.98 -4.10
N ASP A 75 7.76 -19.24 -4.48
CA ASP A 75 6.71 -20.13 -4.96
C ASP A 75 5.95 -20.79 -3.80
N ALA A 76 4.94 -21.60 -4.13
CA ALA A 76 4.16 -22.36 -3.15
C ALA A 76 4.98 -23.38 -2.34
N ALA A 77 6.17 -23.78 -2.82
CA ALA A 77 7.09 -24.67 -2.12
C ALA A 77 8.09 -23.90 -1.22
N GLY A 78 8.00 -22.56 -1.18
CA GLY A 78 8.90 -21.69 -0.43
C GLY A 78 10.24 -21.42 -1.11
N LYS A 79 10.41 -21.83 -2.39
CA LYS A 79 11.62 -21.55 -3.15
C LYS A 79 11.61 -20.11 -3.65
N GLY A 80 12.70 -19.39 -3.44
CA GLY A 80 12.89 -18.03 -3.96
C GLY A 80 12.84 -17.96 -5.48
N ILE A 81 12.18 -16.94 -6.01
CA ILE A 81 12.03 -16.72 -7.46
C ILE A 81 12.86 -15.51 -7.90
N PRO A 82 13.89 -15.70 -8.75
CA PRO A 82 14.73 -14.61 -9.23
C PRO A 82 14.07 -13.80 -10.35
N ASN A 83 14.61 -12.60 -10.59
CA ASN A 83 14.21 -11.70 -11.68
C ASN A 83 12.72 -11.34 -11.67
N VAL A 84 12.15 -11.20 -10.48
CA VAL A 84 10.79 -10.67 -10.28
C VAL A 84 10.91 -9.17 -10.07
N SER A 85 10.11 -8.41 -10.81
CA SER A 85 10.02 -6.96 -10.66
C SER A 85 9.15 -6.64 -9.46
N ILE A 86 9.65 -5.80 -8.56
CA ILE A 86 8.94 -5.33 -7.38
C ILE A 86 8.73 -3.83 -7.48
N GLU A 87 7.50 -3.39 -7.29
CA GLU A 87 7.12 -1.99 -7.04
C GLU A 87 6.68 -1.86 -5.58
N ALA A 88 7.36 -1.02 -4.81
CA ALA A 88 6.98 -0.68 -3.45
C ALA A 88 6.48 0.77 -3.42
N VAL A 89 5.27 0.97 -2.91
CA VAL A 89 4.59 2.26 -2.80
C VAL A 89 4.30 2.52 -1.33
N GLY A 90 4.89 3.58 -0.79
CA GLY A 90 4.66 4.01 0.58
C GLY A 90 4.37 5.51 0.68
N PRO A 91 4.20 6.04 1.89
CA PRO A 91 3.85 7.44 2.11
C PRO A 91 4.96 8.43 1.69
N GLY A 92 6.21 7.98 1.61
CA GLY A 92 7.35 8.78 1.17
C GLY A 92 7.54 8.78 -0.35
N GLY A 93 6.99 7.81 -1.07
CA GLY A 93 7.18 7.69 -2.51
C GLY A 93 7.09 6.26 -3.04
N LYS A 94 7.74 6.03 -4.17
CA LYS A 94 7.79 4.75 -4.87
C LYS A 94 9.23 4.32 -5.09
N ALA A 95 9.48 3.02 -4.98
CA ALA A 95 10.75 2.40 -5.31
C ALA A 95 10.54 1.13 -6.13
N TYR A 96 11.54 0.82 -6.95
CA TYR A 96 11.55 -0.38 -7.79
C TYR A 96 12.77 -1.22 -7.46
N ALA A 97 12.59 -2.53 -7.41
CA ALA A 97 13.66 -3.49 -7.19
C ALA A 97 13.45 -4.74 -8.02
N VAL A 98 14.51 -5.53 -8.19
CA VAL A 98 14.46 -6.83 -8.85
C VAL A 98 15.00 -7.88 -7.89
N THR A 99 14.35 -9.03 -7.80
CA THR A 99 14.79 -10.10 -6.91
C THR A 99 16.07 -10.78 -7.40
N ASP A 100 16.94 -11.12 -6.45
CA ASP A 100 18.17 -11.87 -6.66
C ASP A 100 17.93 -13.38 -6.87
N GLU A 101 19.01 -14.16 -6.98
CA GLU A 101 18.96 -15.64 -7.15
C GLU A 101 18.15 -16.38 -6.07
N ASN A 102 18.03 -15.79 -4.87
CA ASN A 102 17.30 -16.33 -3.73
C ASN A 102 15.88 -15.76 -3.60
N GLY A 103 15.43 -14.98 -4.60
CA GLY A 103 14.13 -14.32 -4.56
C GLY A 103 14.05 -13.15 -3.58
N ARG A 104 15.19 -12.57 -3.18
CA ARG A 104 15.25 -11.44 -2.24
C ARG A 104 15.45 -10.13 -2.97
N ALA A 105 14.78 -9.08 -2.50
CA ALA A 105 15.02 -7.70 -2.91
C ALA A 105 15.04 -6.80 -1.69
N GLU A 106 15.81 -5.71 -1.77
CA GLU A 106 15.92 -4.71 -0.72
C GLU A 106 15.38 -3.38 -1.21
N VAL A 107 14.52 -2.78 -0.41
CA VAL A 107 13.92 -1.47 -0.69
C VAL A 107 14.23 -0.53 0.47
N SER A 108 14.80 0.63 0.16
CA SER A 108 15.16 1.64 1.15
C SER A 108 13.90 2.32 1.71
N MET A 109 13.73 2.31 3.04
CA MET A 109 12.63 3.04 3.69
C MET A 109 12.78 4.56 3.59
N ASN A 110 13.95 5.06 3.21
CA ASN A 110 14.13 6.49 2.95
C ASN A 110 13.38 6.93 1.68
N ASP A 111 13.22 6.01 0.72
CA ASP A 111 12.59 6.30 -0.57
C ASP A 111 11.06 6.16 -0.50
N ILE A 112 10.59 5.16 0.24
CA ILE A 112 9.16 4.84 0.34
C ILE A 112 8.49 5.34 1.63
N GLY A 113 9.27 5.76 2.63
CA GLY A 113 8.76 6.23 3.93
C GLY A 113 8.30 5.12 4.87
N PHE A 114 7.89 5.53 6.08
CA PHE A 114 7.36 4.64 7.12
C PHE A 114 5.84 4.81 7.24
N GLY A 115 5.12 3.70 7.39
CA GLY A 115 3.65 3.66 7.40
C GLY A 115 3.13 2.49 6.58
N LEU A 116 1.92 2.65 6.02
CA LEU A 116 1.34 1.64 5.13
C LEU A 116 2.10 1.61 3.80
N ILE A 117 2.72 0.47 3.49
CA ILE A 117 3.47 0.23 2.26
C ILE A 117 2.77 -0.89 1.50
N THR A 118 2.46 -0.64 0.23
CA THR A 118 1.96 -1.64 -0.71
C THR A 118 3.10 -2.12 -1.59
N ILE A 119 3.22 -3.43 -1.74
CA ILE A 119 4.28 -4.09 -2.48
C ILE A 119 3.62 -4.93 -3.55
N LYS A 120 3.93 -4.65 -4.81
CA LYS A 120 3.45 -5.37 -5.98
C LYS A 120 4.62 -6.11 -6.63
N ALA A 121 4.44 -7.40 -6.88
CA ALA A 121 5.42 -8.24 -7.55
C ALA A 121 4.87 -8.74 -8.89
N GLU A 122 5.64 -8.53 -9.96
CA GLU A 122 5.28 -8.88 -11.33
C GLU A 122 6.33 -9.79 -11.97
N SER A 123 5.86 -10.79 -12.70
CA SER A 123 6.72 -11.73 -13.45
C SER A 123 6.03 -12.14 -14.74
N SER A 124 6.82 -12.45 -15.77
CA SER A 124 6.30 -13.01 -17.02
C SER A 124 5.91 -14.48 -16.94
N ARG A 125 6.30 -15.18 -15.86
CA ARG A 125 6.11 -16.63 -15.69
C ARG A 125 5.15 -17.02 -14.58
N TYR A 126 4.75 -16.06 -13.75
CA TYR A 126 3.92 -16.29 -12.57
C TYR A 126 2.82 -15.25 -12.51
N ILE A 127 1.68 -15.63 -11.95
CA ILE A 127 0.65 -14.68 -11.57
C ILE A 127 1.21 -13.78 -10.48
N GLY A 128 1.11 -12.47 -10.70
CA GLY A 128 1.59 -11.44 -9.79
C GLY A 128 0.96 -11.52 -8.39
N ALA A 129 1.59 -10.84 -7.45
CA ALA A 129 1.12 -10.77 -6.07
C ALA A 129 1.21 -9.34 -5.57
N GLU A 130 0.34 -9.01 -4.61
CA GLU A 130 0.29 -7.71 -3.97
C GLU A 130 0.03 -7.91 -2.48
N VAL A 131 0.77 -7.19 -1.64
CA VAL A 131 0.63 -7.22 -0.19
C VAL A 131 0.81 -5.83 0.39
N SER A 132 0.04 -5.50 1.43
CA SER A 132 0.22 -4.28 2.20
C SER A 132 0.73 -4.60 3.60
N ILE A 133 1.77 -3.88 4.03
CA ILE A 133 2.38 -4.01 5.36
C ILE A 133 2.47 -2.64 6.02
N SER A 134 2.52 -2.60 7.35
CA SER A 134 2.81 -1.38 8.09
C SER A 134 4.27 -1.40 8.56
N ALA A 135 5.08 -0.46 8.08
CA ALA A 135 6.46 -0.28 8.53
C ALA A 135 6.53 0.77 9.64
N GLU A 136 7.22 0.44 10.73
CA GLU A 136 7.38 1.33 11.88
C GLU A 136 8.67 2.15 11.75
N LYS A 137 8.65 3.42 12.17
CA LYS A 137 9.89 4.19 12.27
C LYS A 137 10.77 3.60 13.38
N PRO A 138 12.09 3.40 13.18
CA PRO A 138 12.99 2.96 14.24
C PRO A 138 12.84 3.86 15.47
N LYS A 139 12.59 3.27 16.64
CA LYS A 139 12.60 4.02 17.90
C LYS A 139 14.01 4.54 18.13
N GLU A 140 14.15 5.85 18.26
CA GLU A 140 15.40 6.48 18.69
C GLU A 140 15.78 5.88 20.04
N THR A 141 16.93 5.22 20.11
CA THR A 141 17.45 4.67 21.36
C THR A 141 17.84 5.86 22.26
N PRO A 142 17.39 5.92 23.52
CA PRO A 142 17.84 6.97 24.43
C PRO A 142 19.36 6.87 24.62
N THR A 143 20.05 7.96 24.30
CA THR A 143 21.48 8.16 24.57
C THR A 143 21.80 7.77 26.02
N PRO A 144 22.86 6.99 26.29
CA PRO A 144 23.23 6.64 27.66
C PRO A 144 23.66 7.90 28.42
N THR A 145 22.84 8.33 29.38
CA THR A 145 23.23 9.31 30.39
C THR A 145 24.32 8.68 31.26
N VAL A 146 25.55 9.16 31.09
CA VAL A 146 26.69 8.82 31.95
C VAL A 146 26.35 9.26 33.38
N THR A 147 26.06 8.30 34.25
CA THR A 147 25.86 8.54 35.68
C THR A 147 27.21 8.51 36.38
N SER A 148 27.80 9.68 36.62
CA SER A 148 28.97 9.81 37.48
C SER A 148 28.57 9.49 38.92
N THR A 149 29.00 8.32 39.41
CA THR A 149 28.82 7.91 40.80
C THR A 149 29.93 8.54 41.65
N SER A 150 29.58 9.54 42.46
CA SER A 150 30.46 10.09 43.49
C SER A 150 30.06 9.53 44.85
N THR A 151 30.90 8.63 45.37
CA THR A 151 30.81 8.05 46.70
C THR A 151 31.13 9.10 47.76
N VAL A 152 30.23 9.33 48.74
CA VAL A 152 30.61 9.98 50.00
C VAL A 152 29.81 9.40 51.19
N THR A 153 30.58 9.04 52.21
CA THR A 153 30.25 8.44 53.52
C THR A 153 29.32 9.31 54.38
N PRO A 154 28.44 8.74 55.24
CA PRO A 154 27.58 9.53 56.11
C PRO A 154 28.30 9.91 57.40
N THR A 155 28.12 11.15 57.87
CA THR A 155 28.40 11.57 59.24
C THR A 155 27.23 12.41 59.73
N GLN A 156 26.62 11.95 60.83
CA GLN A 156 25.60 12.67 61.62
C GLN A 156 26.17 13.97 62.18
N VAL A 157 25.39 15.06 62.19
CA VAL A 157 25.26 15.98 63.34
C VAL A 157 23.86 16.60 63.36
N ASN A 158 23.42 16.80 64.59
CA ASN A 158 22.14 17.23 65.17
C ASN A 158 21.73 18.70 64.93
N GLU A 159 20.42 18.91 65.14
CA GLU A 159 19.72 20.06 65.77
C GLU A 159 19.50 21.42 65.05
N THR A 160 18.20 21.63 64.73
CA THR A 160 17.29 22.68 65.24
C THR A 160 17.61 24.17 65.05
N SER A 161 16.82 24.86 64.21
CA SER A 161 15.85 25.93 64.60
C SER A 161 15.70 27.06 63.55
N THR A 162 14.44 27.28 63.12
CA THR A 162 13.77 28.52 62.65
C THR A 162 14.40 29.42 61.54
N GLN A 163 13.74 29.49 60.38
CA GLN A 163 12.69 30.47 60.02
C GLN A 163 12.76 30.93 58.53
N SER A 164 11.62 30.82 57.84
CA SER A 164 11.13 31.66 56.73
C SER A 164 11.94 31.81 55.43
N GLU A 165 11.49 31.15 54.34
CA GLU A 165 10.68 31.79 53.28
C GLU A 165 10.30 30.76 52.20
N GLU A 166 9.01 30.70 51.88
CA GLU A 166 8.47 29.97 50.73
C GLU A 166 8.77 30.77 49.45
N PRO A 167 9.15 30.11 48.34
CA PRO A 167 8.35 30.37 47.15
C PRO A 167 7.94 29.07 46.46
N LYS A 168 6.62 28.91 46.36
CA LYS A 168 5.90 27.95 45.53
C LYS A 168 6.46 27.95 44.10
N LYS A 169 6.79 26.78 43.57
CA LYS A 169 7.05 26.59 42.13
C LYS A 169 6.50 25.25 41.60
N ASP A 170 5.18 25.24 41.54
CA ASP A 170 4.41 24.98 40.32
C ASP A 170 4.70 23.68 39.53
N HIS A 171 4.39 22.54 40.14
CA HIS A 171 4.17 21.27 39.40
C HIS A 171 2.81 21.23 38.69
N SER A 172 2.00 22.28 38.82
CA SER A 172 0.69 22.43 38.18
C SER A 172 0.82 22.71 36.68
N ILE A 173 1.86 23.44 36.25
CA ILE A 173 2.03 23.80 34.83
C ILE A 173 2.30 22.57 33.95
N ILE A 174 3.12 21.62 34.39
CA ILE A 174 3.43 20.40 33.62
C ILE A 174 2.20 19.50 33.50
N LEU A 175 1.40 19.40 34.57
CA LEU A 175 0.17 18.61 34.59
C LEU A 175 -0.91 19.23 33.70
N ILE A 176 -1.08 20.56 33.74
CA ILE A 176 -1.98 21.31 32.84
C ILE A 176 -1.50 21.19 31.38
N LEU A 177 -0.20 21.32 31.12
CA LEU A 177 0.37 21.23 29.77
C LEU A 177 0.19 19.82 29.16
N SER A 178 0.34 18.77 29.98
CA SER A 178 0.08 17.39 29.54
C SER A 178 -1.41 17.13 29.27
N ALA A 179 -2.31 17.66 30.10
CA ALA A 179 -3.76 17.56 29.89
C ALA A 179 -4.23 18.30 28.63
N VAL A 180 -3.60 19.43 28.30
CA VAL A 180 -3.87 20.17 27.06
C VAL A 180 -3.39 19.41 25.83
N ILE A 181 -2.18 18.83 25.85
CA ILE A 181 -1.65 18.09 24.69
C ILE A 181 -2.45 16.80 24.43
N PHE A 182 -2.71 15.98 25.46
CA PHE A 182 -3.47 14.72 25.30
C PHE A 182 -4.98 14.92 25.11
N GLY A 183 -5.54 16.00 25.68
CA GLY A 183 -6.92 16.39 25.42
C GLY A 183 -7.12 16.78 23.96
N VAL A 184 -6.28 17.67 23.43
CA VAL A 184 -6.45 18.22 22.08
C VAL A 184 -6.27 17.17 20.97
N THR A 185 -5.34 16.21 21.11
CA THR A 185 -5.15 15.15 20.11
C THR A 185 -6.31 14.15 20.05
N SER A 186 -7.00 13.91 21.16
CA SER A 186 -8.15 12.98 21.22
C SER A 186 -9.42 13.57 20.61
N TYR A 187 -9.62 14.89 20.72
CA TYR A 187 -10.77 15.55 20.11
C TYR A 187 -10.62 15.76 18.60
N ALA A 188 -9.40 15.92 18.09
CA ALA A 188 -9.15 16.20 16.67
C ALA A 188 -9.73 15.11 15.73
N ALA A 189 -9.70 13.85 16.13
CA ALA A 189 -10.28 12.74 15.36
C ALA A 189 -11.80 12.85 15.16
N PHE A 190 -12.52 13.54 16.07
CA PHE A 190 -13.97 13.77 15.94
C PHE A 190 -14.33 14.94 15.00
N PHE A 191 -13.35 15.67 14.49
CA PHE A 191 -13.56 16.85 13.64
C PHE A 191 -12.88 16.77 12.26
N MET A 192 -12.15 15.70 11.96
CA MET A 192 -11.51 15.49 10.65
C MET A 192 -12.40 14.66 9.70
N PRO A 193 -12.45 15.00 8.40
CA PRO A 193 -13.03 14.14 7.38
C PRO A 193 -12.29 12.80 7.33
N ILE A 194 -13.04 11.70 7.26
CA ILE A 194 -12.44 10.40 6.95
C ILE A 194 -12.49 10.25 5.44
N THR A 195 -11.33 10.14 4.81
CA THR A 195 -11.19 9.88 3.37
C THR A 195 -10.64 8.48 3.19
N LEU A 196 -11.28 7.69 2.34
CA LEU A 196 -10.88 6.33 2.02
C LEU A 196 -10.78 6.24 0.50
N GLU A 197 -9.61 5.86 0.02
CA GLU A 197 -9.32 5.67 -1.40
C GLU A 197 -9.14 4.17 -1.67
N GLU A 198 -9.75 3.67 -2.74
CA GLU A 198 -9.65 2.29 -3.15
C GLU A 198 -9.54 2.20 -4.67
N GLN A 199 -8.60 1.39 -5.18
CA GLN A 199 -8.44 1.15 -6.60
C GLN A 199 -8.77 -0.31 -6.91
N LEU A 200 -9.70 -0.51 -7.85
CA LEU A 200 -10.17 -1.81 -8.31
C LEU A 200 -10.08 -1.85 -9.83
N ASP A 201 -8.98 -2.43 -10.34
CA ASP A 201 -8.71 -2.56 -11.78
C ASP A 201 -8.75 -1.18 -12.48
N LYS A 202 -9.75 -0.94 -13.32
CA LYS A 202 -9.99 0.33 -14.04
C LYS A 202 -10.84 1.35 -13.26
N TYR A 203 -11.33 1.01 -12.07
CA TYR A 203 -12.13 1.91 -11.25
C TYR A 203 -11.33 2.41 -10.06
N TYR A 204 -11.50 3.68 -9.74
CA TYR A 204 -10.93 4.31 -8.57
C TYR A 204 -12.04 4.98 -7.77
N PHE A 205 -12.16 4.60 -6.51
CA PHE A 205 -13.21 5.02 -5.61
C PHE A 205 -12.63 5.89 -4.51
N VAL A 206 -13.29 7.01 -4.23
CA VAL A 206 -12.98 7.85 -3.07
C VAL A 206 -14.25 8.01 -2.27
N LYS A 207 -14.20 7.59 -1.01
CA LYS A 207 -15.27 7.77 -0.05
C LYS A 207 -14.86 8.83 0.96
N VAL A 208 -15.71 9.82 1.17
CA VAL A 208 -15.51 10.89 2.15
C VAL A 208 -16.66 10.83 3.13
N ARG A 209 -16.35 10.77 4.42
CA ARG A 209 -17.34 10.81 5.50
C ARG A 209 -17.12 12.02 6.39
N ALA A 210 -18.21 12.73 6.65
CA ALA A 210 -18.19 13.84 7.60
C ALA A 210 -18.06 13.36 9.06
N PRO A 211 -17.34 14.12 9.90
CA PRO A 211 -17.23 13.82 11.32
C PRO A 211 -18.58 13.87 12.03
N LYS A 212 -18.69 13.15 13.17
CA LYS A 212 -19.95 13.01 13.91
C LYS A 212 -20.51 14.32 14.45
N LEU A 213 -19.64 15.26 14.79
CA LEU A 213 -20.02 16.49 15.51
C LEU A 213 -20.06 17.73 14.62
N ARG A 214 -19.63 17.63 13.35
CA ARG A 214 -19.57 18.79 12.45
C ARG A 214 -19.66 18.37 10.99
N GLY A 215 -20.55 19.01 10.24
CA GLY A 215 -20.61 18.90 8.79
C GLY A 215 -19.40 19.55 8.11
N ILE A 216 -18.99 19.00 6.96
CA ILE A 216 -17.90 19.56 6.15
C ILE A 216 -18.49 20.58 5.19
N ARG A 217 -17.78 21.69 4.97
CA ARG A 217 -18.13 22.69 3.96
C ARG A 217 -16.95 22.92 3.03
N ASN A 218 -17.23 23.17 1.76
CA ASN A 218 -16.23 23.46 0.72
C ASN A 218 -15.11 22.42 0.69
N PHE A 219 -15.47 21.14 0.78
CA PHE A 219 -14.49 20.06 0.66
C PHE A 219 -14.00 20.02 -0.78
N ARG A 220 -12.68 20.00 -0.97
CA ARG A 220 -12.05 19.93 -2.28
C ARG A 220 -11.04 18.80 -2.25
N TYR A 221 -11.22 17.86 -3.17
CA TYR A 221 -10.35 16.72 -3.37
C TYR A 221 -9.75 16.81 -4.77
N GLU A 222 -8.43 16.70 -4.84
CA GLU A 222 -7.69 16.75 -6.10
C GLU A 222 -6.78 15.55 -6.20
N ARG A 223 -6.79 14.89 -7.36
CA ARG A 223 -5.91 13.77 -7.64
C ARG A 223 -5.43 13.78 -9.07
N ALA A 224 -4.11 13.67 -9.28
CA ALA A 224 -3.51 13.50 -10.59
C ALA A 224 -3.68 12.04 -11.07
N ILE A 225 -4.70 11.78 -11.87
CA ILE A 225 -5.02 10.48 -12.46
C ILE A 225 -5.59 10.67 -13.87
N ASN A 226 -5.20 9.77 -14.78
CA ASN A 226 -5.74 9.73 -16.14
C ASN A 226 -7.15 9.17 -16.06
N ALA A 227 -8.14 10.05 -15.97
CA ALA A 227 -9.55 9.66 -15.86
C ALA A 227 -10.25 9.76 -17.22
N VAL A 228 -10.83 8.66 -17.67
CA VAL A 228 -11.74 8.62 -18.83
C VAL A 228 -13.10 9.21 -18.46
N SER A 229 -13.59 8.95 -17.24
CA SER A 229 -14.82 9.53 -16.74
C SER A 229 -14.84 9.56 -15.21
N ALA A 230 -15.58 10.48 -14.62
CA ALA A 230 -15.73 10.56 -13.17
C ALA A 230 -17.17 10.97 -12.81
N ARG A 231 -17.70 10.42 -11.72
CA ARG A 231 -19.04 10.70 -11.19
C ARG A 231 -18.98 10.72 -9.68
N ALA A 232 -19.73 11.62 -9.06
CA ALA A 232 -19.89 11.64 -7.61
C ALA A 232 -21.36 11.55 -7.21
N THR A 233 -21.62 11.02 -6.01
CA THR A 233 -22.95 11.01 -5.41
C THR A 233 -23.36 12.37 -4.87
N LYS A 234 -22.38 13.22 -4.53
CA LYS A 234 -22.56 14.61 -4.09
C LYS A 234 -21.41 15.48 -4.58
N GLY A 235 -21.70 16.76 -4.80
CA GLY A 235 -20.70 17.72 -5.26
C GLY A 235 -20.47 17.68 -6.77
N GLU A 236 -19.64 18.59 -7.24
CA GLU A 236 -19.27 18.72 -8.65
C GLU A 236 -17.93 18.03 -8.90
N VAL A 237 -17.82 17.32 -10.02
CA VAL A 237 -16.59 16.65 -10.45
C VAL A 237 -16.15 17.19 -11.79
N ARG A 238 -14.87 17.56 -11.89
CA ARG A 238 -14.24 18.03 -13.13
C ARG A 238 -12.99 17.22 -13.40
N ILE A 239 -12.74 16.95 -14.69
CA ILE A 239 -11.51 16.33 -15.16
C ILE A 239 -10.76 17.41 -15.94
N GLU A 240 -9.59 17.80 -15.47
CA GLU A 240 -8.77 18.85 -16.08
C GLU A 240 -7.36 18.31 -16.30
N ASP A 241 -6.85 18.32 -17.54
CA ASP A 241 -5.43 18.09 -17.85
C ASP A 241 -4.75 16.97 -17.01
N ASN A 242 -5.37 15.78 -16.97
CA ASN A 242 -4.89 14.62 -16.21
C ASN A 242 -5.03 14.71 -14.67
N ARG A 243 -6.03 15.45 -14.19
CA ARG A 243 -6.44 15.44 -12.77
C ARG A 243 -7.95 15.41 -12.62
N VAL A 244 -8.42 14.76 -11.55
CA VAL A 244 -9.80 14.80 -11.11
C VAL A 244 -9.91 15.77 -9.94
N VAL A 245 -10.79 16.76 -10.09
CA VAL A 245 -11.15 17.73 -9.06
C VAL A 245 -12.57 17.43 -8.63
N TRP A 246 -12.78 17.22 -7.33
CA TRP A 246 -14.07 16.95 -6.74
C TRP A 246 -14.36 17.93 -5.62
N GLU A 247 -15.45 18.68 -5.76
CA GLU A 247 -15.84 19.76 -4.85
C GLU A 247 -17.21 19.49 -4.24
N ILE A 248 -17.30 19.49 -2.92
CA ILE A 248 -18.54 19.27 -2.17
C ILE A 248 -18.82 20.52 -1.32
N GLU A 249 -19.90 21.22 -1.64
CA GLU A 249 -20.31 22.44 -0.93
C GLU A 249 -20.62 22.18 0.54
N LYS A 250 -21.37 21.11 0.82
CA LYS A 250 -21.79 20.75 2.17
C LYS A 250 -22.04 19.25 2.32
N LEU A 251 -21.50 18.69 3.39
CA LEU A 251 -21.81 17.36 3.92
C LEU A 251 -22.31 17.52 5.35
N GLU A 252 -23.47 16.96 5.67
CA GLU A 252 -23.98 16.95 7.04
C GLU A 252 -23.16 15.99 7.93
N PRO A 253 -23.20 16.13 9.27
CA PRO A 253 -22.52 15.21 10.17
C PRO A 253 -22.87 13.75 9.89
N GLU A 254 -21.87 12.87 9.93
CA GLU A 254 -21.96 11.44 9.58
C GLU A 254 -22.35 11.11 8.13
N GLU A 255 -22.61 12.10 7.29
CA GLU A 255 -22.96 11.89 5.90
C GLU A 255 -21.75 11.42 5.08
N GLU A 256 -22.02 10.58 4.08
CA GLU A 256 -21.03 9.99 3.20
C GLU A 256 -21.22 10.48 1.76
N ALA A 257 -20.12 10.77 1.08
CA ALA A 257 -20.10 11.02 -0.35
C ALA A 257 -19.09 10.09 -1.02
N PHE A 258 -19.39 9.72 -2.26
CA PHE A 258 -18.60 8.80 -3.05
C PHE A 258 -18.25 9.46 -4.37
N LEU A 259 -17.00 9.34 -4.77
CA LEU A 259 -16.48 9.64 -6.08
C LEU A 259 -16.06 8.32 -6.72
N GLN A 260 -16.53 8.08 -7.94
CA GLN A 260 -16.15 6.97 -8.78
C GLN A 260 -15.46 7.54 -10.02
N VAL A 261 -14.23 7.11 -10.24
CA VAL A 261 -13.43 7.48 -11.40
C VAL A 261 -13.15 6.22 -12.21
N LEU A 262 -13.28 6.33 -13.53
CA LEU A 262 -12.85 5.33 -14.49
C LEU A 262 -11.50 5.78 -15.07
N LEU A 263 -10.48 4.95 -14.90
CA LEU A 263 -9.14 5.13 -15.45
C LEU A 263 -9.06 4.67 -16.92
#